data_AF-A0A429XVQ6-F1
#
_entry.id   AF-A0A429XVQ6-F1
#
_cell.length_a   1.000
_cell.length_b   1.000
_cell.length_c   1.000
_cell.angle_alpha   90.00
_cell.angle_beta   90.00
_cell.angle_gamma   90.00
#
_symmetry.space_group_name_H-M   'P 1'
#
loop_
_entity.id
_entity.type
_entity.pdbx_description
1 polymer ?
#
loop_
_entity_poly.entity_id
_entity_poly.type
_entity_poly.pdbx_seq_one_letter_code
_entity_poly.pdbx_strand_id
1 'polypeptide(L)'
;MWYALFLGVLICIFMALRLLFFPARFKYKEVSFENFVFLGLTYVVIMIGFGILYLLLDMKGFHVFNDVEADMAAGRSFFSNLGTSIYLSAVTLFSVGFGDVAPVGIGRMLAIIEALLGYTIPAAFVVRTFIDFDPS
;
A
#
# COMPACT_ATOMS: atom_id res chain seq x y z
N MET A 1 -19.91 -11.72 1.79
CA MET A 1 -19.49 -10.55 0.99
C MET A 1 -18.20 -9.92 1.52
N TRP A 2 -18.14 -9.48 2.79
CA TRP A 2 -16.94 -8.86 3.36
C TRP A 2 -15.64 -9.70 3.21
N TYR A 3 -15.67 -10.98 3.59
CA TYR A 3 -14.49 -11.85 3.48
C TYR A 3 -13.99 -12.03 2.04
N ALA A 4 -14.90 -12.03 1.06
CA ALA A 4 -14.54 -12.13 -0.35
C ALA A 4 -13.84 -10.85 -0.85
N LEU A 5 -14.32 -9.67 -0.42
CA LEU A 5 -13.66 -8.40 -0.71
C LEU A 5 -12.28 -8.33 -0.07
N PHE A 6 -12.17 -8.71 1.21
CA PHE A 6 -10.90 -8.73 1.94
C PHE A 6 -9.88 -9.65 1.25
N LEU A 7 -10.29 -10.87 0.89
CA LEU A 7 -9.44 -11.80 0.15
C LEU A 7 -9.07 -11.26 -1.25
N GLY A 8 -10.02 -10.66 -1.97
CA GLY A 8 -9.78 -10.06 -3.28
C GLY A 8 -8.71 -8.98 -3.23
N VAL A 9 -8.76 -8.09 -2.23
CA VAL A 9 -7.76 -7.03 -2.03
C VAL A 9 -6.38 -7.63 -1.74
N LEU A 10 -6.29 -8.64 -0.87
CA LEU A 10 -5.02 -9.34 -0.61
C LEU A 10 -4.45 -9.99 -1.87
N ILE A 11 -5.29 -10.60 -2.71
CA ILE A 11 -4.86 -11.17 -3.99
C ILE A 11 -4.35 -10.07 -4.92
N CYS A 12 -5.02 -8.92 -5.01
CA CYS A 12 -4.58 -7.78 -5.83
C CYS A 12 -3.21 -7.25 -5.38
N ILE A 13 -3.00 -7.04 -4.07
CA ILE A 13 -1.71 -6.62 -3.51
C ILE A 13 -0.63 -7.66 -3.83
N PHE A 14 -0.93 -8.94 -3.60
CA PHE A 14 0.01 -10.03 -3.88
C PHE A 14 0.37 -10.11 -5.37
N MET A 15 -0.60 -9.94 -6.27
CA MET A 15 -0.35 -9.90 -7.72
C MET A 15 0.50 -8.70 -8.12
N ALA A 16 0.25 -7.51 -7.55
CA ALA A 16 1.05 -6.32 -7.79
C ALA A 16 2.50 -6.50 -7.33
N LEU A 17 2.71 -7.04 -6.12
CA LEU A 17 4.04 -7.38 -5.62
C LEU A 17 4.70 -8.46 -6.50
N ARG A 18 3.99 -9.52 -6.87
CA ARG A 18 4.52 -10.57 -7.74
C ARG A 18 4.95 -10.01 -9.10
N LEU A 19 4.20 -9.06 -9.66
CA LEU A 19 4.55 -8.44 -10.92
C LEU A 19 5.85 -7.61 -10.82
N LEU A 20 6.08 -6.97 -9.67
CA LEU A 20 7.32 -6.25 -9.37
C LEU A 20 8.52 -7.19 -9.15
N PHE A 21 8.35 -8.26 -8.37
CA PHE A 21 9.44 -9.19 -7.99
C PHE A 21 9.71 -10.30 -9.01
N PHE A 22 8.70 -10.73 -9.78
CA PHE A 22 8.78 -11.84 -10.74
C PHE A 22 8.28 -11.43 -12.13
N PRO A 23 8.96 -10.50 -12.81
CA PRO A 23 8.56 -10.11 -14.16
C PRO A 23 8.71 -11.30 -15.11
N ALA A 24 7.64 -11.60 -15.85
CA ALA A 24 7.68 -12.47 -17.01
C ALA A 24 8.55 -11.82 -18.09
N ARG A 25 9.85 -12.12 -18.09
CA ARG A 25 10.85 -11.79 -19.13
C ARG A 25 10.58 -10.49 -19.92
N PHE A 26 10.56 -9.34 -19.26
CA PHE A 26 10.59 -8.07 -20.01
C PHE A 26 12.03 -7.78 -20.46
N LYS A 27 12.31 -8.09 -21.74
CA LYS A 27 13.52 -7.66 -22.46
C LYS A 27 13.44 -6.15 -22.75
N TYR A 28 13.69 -5.28 -21.77
CA TYR A 28 13.89 -3.85 -22.07
C TYR A 28 15.09 -3.31 -21.32
N LYS A 29 16.12 -3.02 -22.12
CA LYS A 29 17.37 -2.35 -21.80
C LYS A 29 17.09 -0.96 -21.21
N GLU A 30 17.84 -0.64 -20.15
CA GLU A 30 17.97 0.67 -19.51
C GLU A 30 16.72 1.20 -18.78
N VAL A 31 16.93 2.21 -17.94
CA VAL A 31 15.92 2.91 -17.14
C VAL A 31 14.92 3.61 -18.09
N SER A 32 14.04 2.85 -18.73
CA SER A 32 12.97 3.40 -19.56
C SER A 32 11.95 4.08 -18.66
N PHE A 33 11.41 5.22 -19.11
CA PHE A 33 10.29 5.91 -18.47
C PHE A 33 9.13 4.95 -18.13
N GLU A 34 8.95 3.90 -18.93
CA GLU A 34 7.99 2.82 -18.69
C GLU A 34 8.21 2.09 -17.35
N ASN A 35 9.46 1.78 -16.99
CA ASN A 35 9.79 1.14 -15.72
C ASN A 35 9.47 2.05 -14.53
N PHE A 36 9.69 3.36 -14.67
CA PHE A 36 9.35 4.34 -13.63
C PHE A 36 7.83 4.50 -13.46
N VAL A 37 7.08 4.58 -14.57
CA VAL A 37 5.61 4.60 -14.54
C VAL A 37 5.07 3.31 -13.92
N PHE A 38 5.63 2.17 -14.28
CA PHE A 38 5.27 0.88 -13.68
C PHE A 38 5.49 0.84 -12.17
N LEU A 39 6.62 1.36 -11.69
CA LEU A 39 6.90 1.52 -10.26
C LEU A 39 5.85 2.40 -9.58
N GLY A 40 5.56 3.58 -10.15
CA GLY A 40 4.54 4.49 -9.62
C GLY A 40 3.15 3.86 -9.55
N LEU A 41 2.72 3.14 -10.59
CA LEU A 41 1.46 2.41 -10.59
C LEU A 41 1.43 1.32 -9.52
N THR A 42 2.54 0.63 -9.29
CA THR A 42 2.66 -0.38 -8.23
C THR A 42 2.43 0.24 -6.85
N TYR A 43 3.03 1.40 -6.57
CA TYR A 43 2.78 2.14 -5.33
C TYR A 43 1.31 2.53 -5.17
N VAL A 44 0.67 3.03 -6.24
CA VAL A 44 -0.75 3.42 -6.20
C VAL A 44 -1.64 2.22 -5.89
N VAL A 45 -1.40 1.07 -6.50
CA VAL A 45 -2.19 -0.16 -6.24
C VAL A 45 -2.01 -0.64 -4.80
N ILE A 46 -0.80 -0.62 -4.27
CA ILE A 46 -0.52 -1.03 -2.89
C ILE A 46 -1.18 -0.06 -1.91
N MET A 47 -1.05 1.25 -2.14
CA MET A 47 -1.69 2.28 -1.33
C MET A 47 -3.21 2.14 -1.29
N ILE A 48 -3.85 2.00 -2.45
CA ILE A 48 -5.31 1.80 -2.51
C ILE A 48 -5.68 0.47 -1.83
N GLY A 49 -4.89 -0.58 -2.03
CA GLY A 49 -5.11 -1.89 -1.42
C GLY A 49 -5.10 -1.83 0.11
N PHE A 50 -4.03 -1.30 0.71
CA PHE A 50 -3.92 -1.16 2.16
C PHE A 50 -4.95 -0.19 2.72
N GLY A 51 -5.24 0.94 2.04
CA GLY A 51 -6.34 1.84 2.42
C GLY A 51 -7.68 1.11 2.52
N ILE A 52 -8.02 0.28 1.53
CA ILE A 52 -9.24 -0.54 1.57
C ILE A 52 -9.17 -1.59 2.68
N LEU A 53 -8.01 -2.22 2.95
CA LEU A 53 -7.87 -3.15 4.08
C LEU A 53 -8.14 -2.47 5.42
N TYR A 54 -7.60 -1.27 5.64
CA TYR A 54 -7.86 -0.50 6.85
C TYR A 54 -9.35 -0.18 7.00
N LEU A 55 -9.99 0.30 5.92
CA LEU A 55 -11.40 0.62 5.90
C LEU A 55 -12.28 -0.62 6.16
N LEU A 56 -11.98 -1.75 5.53
CA LEU A 56 -12.75 -2.98 5.71
C LEU A 56 -12.70 -3.47 7.15
N LEU A 57 -11.54 -3.38 7.81
CA LEU A 57 -11.42 -3.74 9.22
C LEU A 57 -12.16 -2.76 10.13
N ASP A 58 -12.08 -1.45 9.85
CA ASP A 58 -12.83 -0.41 10.57
C ASP A 58 -14.34 -0.64 10.47
N MET A 59 -14.85 -0.91 9.27
CA MET A 59 -16.26 -1.27 9.02
C MET A 59 -16.69 -2.56 9.72
N LYS A 60 -15.75 -3.46 10.05
CA LYS A 60 -16.02 -4.68 10.82
C LYS A 60 -16.13 -4.43 12.33
N GLY A 61 -15.86 -3.21 12.78
CA GLY A 61 -15.85 -2.81 14.19
C GLY A 61 -14.47 -2.93 14.85
N PHE A 62 -13.41 -3.18 14.09
CA PHE A 62 -12.06 -3.09 14.63
C PHE A 62 -11.59 -1.64 14.57
N HIS A 63 -11.26 -1.03 15.70
CA HIS A 63 -10.60 0.27 15.70
C HIS A 63 -9.18 0.12 15.13
N VAL A 64 -9.00 0.57 13.89
CA VAL A 64 -7.79 0.33 13.08
C VAL A 64 -6.96 1.59 12.90
N PHE A 65 -7.61 2.75 12.92
CA PHE A 65 -6.94 4.04 12.89
C PHE A 65 -7.68 5.05 13.75
N ASN A 66 -6.91 5.93 14.39
CA ASN A 66 -7.44 7.10 15.08
C ASN A 66 -7.09 8.33 14.28
N ASP A 67 -8.12 9.13 14.01
CA ASP A 67 -8.00 10.43 13.38
C ASP A 67 -8.27 11.47 14.46
N VAL A 68 -7.23 12.21 14.83
CA VAL A 68 -7.25 13.14 15.97
C VAL A 68 -8.23 14.29 15.72
N GLU A 69 -8.46 14.66 14.46
CA GLU A 69 -9.37 15.74 14.08
C GLU A 69 -10.81 15.25 13.89
N ALA A 70 -10.99 14.03 13.37
CA ALA A 70 -12.32 13.50 13.05
C ALA A 70 -13.09 12.90 14.24
N ASP A 71 -12.49 12.70 15.42
CA ASP A 71 -13.21 12.32 16.64
C ASP A 71 -14.11 13.46 17.19
N MET A 72 -13.88 14.71 16.77
CA MET A 72 -14.69 15.86 17.18
C MET A 72 -15.95 16.06 16.32
N ALA A 73 -16.04 15.43 15.15
CA ALA A 73 -17.15 15.57 14.22
C ALA A 73 -18.11 14.38 14.33
N ALA A 74 -19.26 14.59 14.96
CA ALA A 74 -20.32 13.60 15.05
C ALA A 74 -20.85 13.21 13.65
N GLY A 75 -20.48 12.01 13.19
CA GLY A 75 -21.01 11.39 11.96
C GLY A 75 -20.00 11.32 10.82
N ARG A 76 -19.09 10.34 10.85
CA ARG A 76 -18.21 10.08 9.71
C ARG A 76 -18.98 9.45 8.56
N SER A 77 -18.91 10.08 7.38
CA SER A 77 -19.38 9.50 6.13
C SER A 77 -18.40 8.40 5.67
N PHE A 78 -18.91 7.37 5.00
CA PHE A 78 -18.09 6.31 4.40
C PHE A 78 -16.94 6.87 3.54
N PHE A 79 -17.21 7.91 2.74
CA PHE A 79 -16.19 8.54 1.90
C PHE A 79 -15.10 9.27 2.68
N SER A 80 -15.43 9.79 3.87
CA SER A 80 -14.45 10.39 4.77
C SER A 80 -13.53 9.32 5.34
N ASN A 81 -14.08 8.20 5.85
CA ASN A 81 -13.26 7.08 6.33
C ASN A 81 -12.40 6.48 5.21
N LEU A 82 -12.94 6.37 3.99
CA LEU A 82 -12.17 5.92 2.83
C LEU A 82 -10.98 6.86 2.57
N GLY A 83 -11.23 8.18 2.52
CA GLY A 83 -10.16 9.17 2.36
C GLY A 83 -9.09 9.08 3.45
N THR A 84 -9.50 9.06 4.72
CA THR A 84 -8.60 8.93 5.87
C THR A 84 -7.80 7.62 5.83
N SER A 85 -8.43 6.50 5.44
CA SER A 85 -7.75 5.20 5.34
C SER A 85 -6.71 5.15 4.21
N ILE A 86 -7.00 5.73 3.05
CA ILE A 86 -6.04 5.85 1.93
C ILE A 86 -4.91 6.80 2.32
N TYR A 87 -5.23 7.91 3.01
CA TYR A 87 -4.23 8.83 3.52
C TYR A 87 -3.28 8.16 4.51
N LEU A 88 -3.82 7.40 5.48
CA LEU A 88 -3.02 6.61 6.42
C LEU A 88 -2.09 5.64 5.69
N SER A 89 -2.62 4.94 4.68
CA SER A 89 -1.83 4.05 3.84
C SER A 89 -0.70 4.81 3.12
N ALA A 90 -1.00 5.96 2.52
CA ALA A 90 0.02 6.77 1.84
C ALA A 90 1.15 7.22 2.78
N VAL A 91 0.82 7.79 3.95
CA VAL A 91 1.83 8.26 4.91
C VAL A 91 2.62 7.12 5.53
N THR A 92 2.05 5.92 5.61
CA THR A 92 2.73 4.71 6.10
C THR A 92 3.63 4.11 5.04
N LEU A 93 3.12 3.92 3.81
CA LEU A 93 3.84 3.34 2.69
C LEU A 93 5.07 4.16 2.30
N PHE A 94 4.96 5.49 2.33
CA PHE A 94 6.08 6.39 2.08
C PHE A 94 6.88 6.76 3.34
N SER A 95 6.53 6.19 4.50
CA SER A 95 7.20 6.44 5.78
C SER A 95 7.27 7.93 6.16
N VAL A 96 6.25 8.70 5.79
CA VAL A 96 6.11 10.12 6.14
C VAL A 96 5.62 10.26 7.58
N GLY A 97 4.55 9.54 7.93
CA GLY A 97 4.06 9.41 9.31
C GLY A 97 3.81 10.73 10.05
N PHE A 98 3.02 11.65 9.48
CA PHE A 98 2.72 12.95 10.10
C PHE A 98 2.12 12.86 11.52
N GLY A 99 1.44 11.76 11.83
CA GLY A 99 0.93 11.46 13.18
C GLY A 99 -0.46 12.04 13.49
N ASP A 100 -1.06 12.75 12.55
CA ASP A 100 -2.45 13.21 12.54
C ASP A 100 -3.46 12.07 12.42
N VAL A 101 -3.12 11.05 11.61
CA VAL A 101 -3.82 9.77 11.54
C VAL A 101 -2.84 8.66 11.89
N ALA A 102 -3.13 7.93 12.96
CA ALA A 102 -2.23 6.90 13.49
C ALA A 102 -2.89 5.51 13.49
N PRO A 103 -2.15 4.44 13.13
CA PRO A 103 -2.67 3.09 13.21
C PRO A 103 -2.81 2.65 14.67
N VAL A 104 -3.94 2.03 15.00
CA VAL A 104 -4.25 1.51 16.33
C VAL A 104 -4.76 0.07 16.26
N GLY A 105 -4.77 -0.62 17.39
CA GLY A 105 -5.22 -2.02 17.45
C GLY A 105 -4.50 -2.91 16.43
N ILE A 106 -5.29 -3.66 15.65
CA ILE A 106 -4.79 -4.55 14.59
C ILE A 106 -4.20 -3.79 13.39
N GLY A 107 -4.57 -2.50 13.22
CA GLY A 107 -4.02 -1.64 12.18
C GLY A 107 -2.51 -1.45 12.28
N ARG A 108 -1.93 -1.56 13.48
CA ARG A 108 -0.48 -1.49 13.68
C ARG A 108 0.27 -2.61 12.96
N MET A 109 -0.26 -3.83 12.98
CA MET A 109 0.38 -4.96 12.29
C MET A 109 0.34 -4.76 10.78
N LEU A 110 -0.77 -4.27 10.24
CA LEU A 110 -0.88 -3.91 8.83
C LEU A 110 0.11 -2.80 8.44
N ALA A 111 0.22 -1.76 9.27
CA ALA A 111 1.12 -0.64 9.02
C ALA A 111 2.60 -1.06 9.01
N ILE A 112 2.99 -2.00 9.87
CA ILE A 112 4.36 -2.55 9.88
C ILE A 112 4.65 -3.28 8.56
N ILE A 113 3.71 -4.11 8.10
CA ILE A 113 3.86 -4.84 6.82
C ILE A 113 3.90 -3.86 5.66
N GLU A 114 3.03 -2.86 5.66
CA GLU A 114 2.97 -1.82 4.63
C GLU A 114 4.25 -1.00 4.55
N ALA A 115 4.77 -0.54 5.69
CA ALA A 115 6.02 0.20 5.75
C ALA A 115 7.21 -0.66 5.26
N LEU A 116 7.25 -1.94 5.61
CA LEU A 116 8.27 -2.87 5.11
C LEU A 116 8.22 -2.99 3.58
N LEU A 117 7.01 -3.08 3.00
CA LEU A 117 6.84 -3.09 1.54
C LEU A 117 7.31 -1.77 0.93
N GLY A 118 6.95 -0.64 1.54
CA GLY A 118 7.39 0.70 1.13
C GLY A 118 8.90 0.83 0.99
N TYR A 119 9.67 0.28 1.93
CA TYR A 119 11.13 0.25 1.85
C TYR A 119 11.69 -0.78 0.86
N THR A 120 10.99 -1.90 0.67
CA THR A 120 11.49 -3.02 -0.14
C THR A 120 11.29 -2.76 -1.64
N ILE A 121 10.19 -2.13 -2.04
CA ILE A 121 9.85 -1.83 -3.44
C ILE A 121 10.95 -1.05 -4.19
N PRO A 122 11.48 0.09 -3.69
CA PRO A 122 12.49 0.86 -4.39
C PRO A 122 13.83 0.12 -4.41
N ALA A 123 14.19 -0.58 -3.34
CA ALA A 123 15.37 -1.43 -3.31
C ALA A 123 15.31 -2.55 -4.34
N ALA A 124 14.17 -3.25 -4.44
CA ALA A 124 13.93 -4.29 -5.44
C ALA A 124 13.99 -3.73 -6.87
N PHE A 125 13.43 -2.53 -7.09
CA PHE A 125 13.51 -1.84 -8.37
C PHE A 125 14.96 -1.50 -8.76
N VAL A 126 15.77 -1.00 -7.82
CA VAL A 126 17.20 -0.70 -8.05
C VAL A 126 18.00 -1.96 -8.33
N VAL A 127 17.86 -3.01 -7.52
CA VAL A 127 18.53 -4.31 -7.74
C VAL A 127 18.21 -4.84 -9.13
N ARG A 128 16.94 -4.84 -9.52
CA ARG A 128 16.53 -5.26 -10.87
C ARG A 128 17.15 -4.40 -11.97
N THR A 129 17.21 -3.09 -11.77
CA THR A 129 17.63 -2.17 -12.84
C THR A 129 19.14 -2.16 -13.05
N PHE A 130 19.91 -2.35 -11.97
CA PHE A 130 21.36 -2.22 -11.99
C PHE A 130 22.13 -3.53 -11.78
N ILE A 131 21.59 -4.52 -11.08
CA ILE A 131 22.27 -5.77 -10.72
C ILE A 131 21.88 -6.92 -11.65
N ASP A 132 20.60 -7.05 -12.04
CA ASP A 132 20.17 -8.06 -13.04
C ASP A 132 20.64 -7.73 -14.48
N PHE A 133 21.50 -6.71 -14.65
CA PHE A 133 22.12 -6.31 -15.91
C PHE A 133 23.36 -7.13 -16.28
N ASP A 134 23.67 -8.20 -15.55
CA ASP A 134 24.71 -9.16 -15.94
C ASP A 134 24.09 -10.57 -15.99
N PRO A 135 23.95 -11.14 -17.21
CA PRO A 135 25.05 -11.98 -17.67
C PRO A 135 25.33 -11.88 -19.18
N SER A 136 26.61 -11.62 -19.48
CA SER A 136 27.46 -12.23 -20.54
C SER A 136 26.83 -12.61 -21.89
#